data_AF-A0AAN5CFF9-F1
#
_entry.id   AF-A0AAN5CFF9-F1
#
_cell.length_a   1.000
_cell.length_b   1.000
_cell.length_c   1.000
_cell.angle_alpha   90.00
_cell.angle_beta   90.00
_cell.angle_gamma   90.00
#
_symmetry.space_group_name_H-M   'P 1'
#
loop_
_entity.id
_entity.type
_entity.pdbx_description
1 polymer ?
#
loop_
_entity_poly.entity_id
_entity_poly.type
_entity_poly.pdbx_seq_one_letter_code
_entity_poly.pdbx_strand_id
1 'polypeptide(L)'
;ADDGGLTLLIPHLLTLPKSYLAGANLRIFTVTSTESTGTEKEVAMAALLAKFRIDFHDLHIISDISTEPQSETTKEFDRLISPLRRNEEGGWITDAMAHASAAKTKRNLRITELLREKSCDCDLIVLTLPVPRRGLVCSTLYLSWIEILTRDLPPTLLIRGNQTDVLTFYS
;
A
#
# COMPACT_ATOMS: atom_id res chain seq x y z
N ALA A 1 -3.26 -3.87 7.06
CA ALA A 1 -4.23 -4.70 6.33
C ALA A 1 -3.97 -6.14 6.74
N ASP A 2 -5.00 -6.97 6.77
CA ASP A 2 -4.93 -8.30 7.39
C ASP A 2 -4.55 -9.34 6.32
N ASP A 3 -3.25 -9.42 6.02
CA ASP A 3 -2.67 -10.35 5.06
C ASP A 3 -2.00 -11.56 5.72
N GLY A 4 -2.21 -11.75 7.03
CA GLY A 4 -1.62 -12.84 7.80
C GLY A 4 -0.10 -12.76 7.93
N GLY A 5 0.51 -11.60 7.66
CA GLY A 5 1.96 -11.39 7.68
C GLY A 5 2.66 -11.71 6.35
N LEU A 6 1.90 -12.06 5.31
CA LEU A 6 2.46 -12.44 4.01
C LEU A 6 3.26 -11.29 3.36
N THR A 7 2.85 -10.04 3.56
CA THR A 7 3.57 -8.86 3.04
C THR A 7 4.93 -8.65 3.67
N LEU A 8 5.20 -9.20 4.86
CA LEU A 8 6.51 -9.18 5.49
C LEU A 8 7.32 -10.43 5.15
N LEU A 9 6.67 -11.58 5.07
CA LEU A 9 7.35 -12.85 4.79
C LEU A 9 8.00 -12.88 3.40
N ILE A 10 7.26 -12.47 2.36
CA ILE A 10 7.78 -12.50 0.98
C ILE A 10 9.08 -11.68 0.82
N PRO A 11 9.13 -10.39 1.18
CA PRO A 11 10.37 -9.63 1.04
C PRO A 11 11.48 -10.17 1.93
N HIS A 12 11.19 -10.68 3.14
CA HIS A 12 12.21 -11.33 3.97
C HIS A 12 12.83 -12.55 3.28
N LEU A 13 12.03 -13.43 2.68
CA LEU A 13 12.56 -14.59 1.95
C LEU A 13 13.41 -14.18 0.74
N LEU A 14 13.07 -13.06 0.09
CA LEU A 14 13.82 -12.56 -1.06
C LEU A 14 15.20 -11.99 -0.67
N THR A 15 15.40 -11.56 0.59
CA THR A 15 16.70 -11.05 1.07
C THR A 15 17.63 -12.13 1.62
N LEU A 16 17.13 -13.36 1.82
CA LEU A 16 17.93 -14.48 2.31
C LEU A 16 19.03 -14.90 1.31
N PRO A 17 20.10 -15.57 1.79
CA PRO A 17 21.15 -16.07 0.92
C PRO A 17 20.61 -16.97 -0.19
N LYS A 18 21.13 -16.79 -1.41
CA LYS A 18 20.74 -17.52 -2.64
C LYS A 18 19.37 -17.13 -3.22
N SER A 19 18.70 -16.13 -2.66
CA SER A 19 17.50 -15.52 -3.25
C SER A 19 17.84 -14.39 -4.24
N TYR A 20 16.83 -13.89 -4.96
CA TYR A 20 16.97 -12.85 -5.98
C TYR A 20 17.53 -11.52 -5.44
N LEU A 21 17.13 -11.12 -4.23
CA LEU A 21 17.58 -9.88 -3.57
C LEU A 21 18.51 -10.16 -2.39
N ALA A 22 19.33 -11.23 -2.48
CA ALA A 22 20.22 -11.63 -1.40
C ALA A 22 21.11 -10.46 -0.94
N GLY A 23 21.04 -10.13 0.35
CA GLY A 23 21.81 -9.03 0.94
C GLY A 23 21.23 -7.63 0.72
N ALA A 24 20.04 -7.49 0.15
CA ALA A 24 19.37 -6.20 0.02
C ALA A 24 18.88 -5.65 1.37
N ASN A 25 18.84 -4.33 1.48
CA ASN A 25 18.36 -3.63 2.68
C ASN A 25 16.83 -3.61 2.72
N LEU A 26 16.24 -4.41 3.62
CA LEU A 26 14.80 -4.40 3.83
C LEU A 26 14.39 -3.15 4.64
N ARG A 27 13.66 -2.23 4.01
CA ARG A 27 13.05 -1.05 4.67
C ARG A 27 11.56 -1.29 4.86
N ILE A 28 11.05 -1.11 6.07
CA ILE A 28 9.66 -1.36 6.42
C ILE A 28 8.94 -0.03 6.66
N PHE A 29 7.79 0.16 6.01
CA PHE A 29 6.95 1.35 6.19
C PHE A 29 5.63 0.92 6.80
N THR A 30 5.27 1.52 7.94
CA THR A 30 4.01 1.25 8.63
C THR A 30 3.17 2.51 8.68
N VAL A 31 1.85 2.35 8.51
CA VAL A 31 0.92 3.48 8.50
C VAL A 31 0.18 3.52 9.83
N THR A 32 0.24 4.66 10.53
CA THR A 32 -0.52 4.91 11.75
C THR A 32 -1.61 5.95 11.50
N SER A 33 -2.81 5.71 12.04
CA SER A 33 -3.94 6.65 11.98
C SER A 33 -4.02 7.58 13.19
N THR A 34 -3.21 7.34 14.23
CA THR A 34 -3.20 8.14 15.46
C THR A 34 -1.84 8.78 15.65
N GLU A 35 -1.83 10.04 16.08
CA GLU A 35 -0.64 10.80 16.51
C GLU A 35 -0.06 10.29 17.84
N SER A 36 -0.66 9.25 18.45
CA SER A 36 -0.16 8.62 19.65
C SER A 36 1.25 8.04 19.39
N THR A 37 2.25 8.72 19.94
CA THR A 37 3.65 8.31 20.16
C THR A 37 4.17 7.30 19.14
N GLY A 38 4.60 7.80 17.97
CA GLY A 38 5.22 6.97 16.93
C GLY A 38 6.28 6.01 17.48
N THR A 39 7.03 6.43 18.49
CA THR A 39 8.01 5.62 19.23
C THR A 39 7.44 4.32 19.82
N GLU A 40 6.24 4.33 20.41
CA GLU A 40 5.66 3.10 20.99
C GLU A 40 5.29 2.08 19.92
N LYS A 41 4.71 2.55 18.80
CA LYS A 41 4.36 1.68 17.66
C LYS A 41 5.60 1.16 16.95
N GLU A 42 6.66 1.96 16.91
CA GLU A 42 7.95 1.57 16.36
C GLU A 42 8.55 0.43 17.18
N VAL A 43 8.61 0.60 18.50
CA VAL A 43 9.10 -0.42 19.43
C VAL A 43 8.26 -1.68 19.35
N ALA A 44 6.93 -1.56 19.30
CA ALA A 44 6.03 -2.72 19.19
C ALA A 44 6.24 -3.48 17.87
N MET A 45 6.37 -2.77 16.75
CA MET A 45 6.62 -3.38 15.45
C MET A 45 8.02 -4.02 15.38
N ALA A 46 9.05 -3.33 15.87
CA ALA A 46 10.40 -3.88 15.95
C ALA A 46 10.45 -5.15 16.80
N ALA A 47 9.78 -5.16 17.96
CA ALA A 47 9.66 -6.35 18.81
C ALA A 47 8.92 -7.50 18.11
N LEU A 48 7.88 -7.20 17.31
CA LEU A 48 7.17 -8.20 16.53
C LEU A 48 8.06 -8.82 15.45
N LEU A 49 8.77 -8.00 14.68
CA LEU A 49 9.70 -8.43 13.63
C LEU A 49 10.85 -9.27 14.22
N ALA A 50 11.38 -8.85 15.37
CA ALA A 50 12.41 -9.61 16.09
C ALA A 50 11.91 -11.00 16.51
N LYS A 51 10.65 -11.13 16.95
CA LYS A 51 10.07 -12.45 17.27
C LYS A 51 9.97 -13.35 16.05
N PHE A 52 9.71 -12.79 14.87
CA PHE A 52 9.71 -13.52 13.60
C PHE A 52 11.10 -13.68 12.97
N ARG A 53 12.15 -13.17 13.62
CA ARG A 53 13.54 -13.18 13.13
C ARG A 53 13.67 -12.54 11.75
N ILE A 54 12.87 -11.51 11.51
CA ILE A 54 12.92 -10.72 10.29
C ILE A 54 13.86 -9.55 10.55
N ASP A 55 15.07 -9.64 9.99
CA ASP A 55 16.02 -8.53 9.99
C ASP A 55 15.59 -7.45 8.99
N PHE A 56 15.71 -6.19 9.41
CA PHE A 56 15.40 -5.03 8.59
C PHE A 56 16.45 -3.93 8.83
N HIS A 57 16.66 -3.10 7.81
CA HIS A 57 17.60 -1.99 7.87
C HIS A 57 16.95 -0.76 8.55
N ASP A 58 15.76 -0.38 8.11
CA ASP A 58 15.03 0.78 8.64
C ASP A 58 13.55 0.47 8.84
N LEU A 59 12.97 1.08 9.88
CA LEU A 59 11.54 1.08 10.15
C LEU A 59 11.03 2.53 10.14
N HIS A 60 10.08 2.82 9.28
CA HIS A 60 9.49 4.15 9.11
C HIS A 60 8.00 4.12 9.49
N ILE A 61 7.57 5.11 10.27
CA ILE A 61 6.17 5.29 10.62
C ILE A 61 5.61 6.51 9.90
N ILE A 62 4.62 6.25 9.05
CA ILE A 62 3.90 7.25 8.26
C ILE A 62 2.62 7.60 9.01
N SER A 63 2.52 8.83 9.49
CA SER A 63 1.36 9.38 10.19
C SER A 63 0.46 10.26 9.30
N ASP A 64 0.99 10.75 8.18
CA ASP A 64 0.37 11.72 7.30
C ASP A 64 -0.37 11.09 6.10
N ILE A 65 -0.75 9.81 6.21
CA ILE A 65 -1.54 9.10 5.19
C ILE A 65 -2.92 9.73 4.94
N SER A 66 -3.42 10.47 5.94
CA SER A 66 -4.75 11.09 5.93
C SER A 66 -4.70 12.55 5.50
N THR A 67 -3.52 13.11 5.23
CA THR A 67 -3.41 14.48 4.72
C THR A 67 -3.94 14.57 3.31
N GLU A 68 -4.31 15.77 2.89
CA GLU A 68 -4.75 15.97 1.51
C GLU A 68 -3.60 15.70 0.53
N PRO A 69 -3.87 14.99 -0.58
CA PRO A 69 -2.89 14.81 -1.63
C PRO A 69 -2.61 16.14 -2.33
N GLN A 70 -1.45 16.23 -2.97
CA GLN A 70 -1.06 17.37 -3.78
C GLN A 70 -2.09 17.63 -4.90
N SER A 71 -2.24 18.91 -5.24
CA SER A 71 -3.14 19.32 -6.32
C SER A 71 -2.76 18.67 -7.65
N GLU A 72 -1.47 18.48 -7.91
CA GLU A 72 -1.00 17.87 -9.15
C GLU A 72 -1.38 16.39 -9.25
N THR A 73 -1.18 15.61 -8.18
CA THR A 73 -1.59 14.20 -8.11
C THR A 73 -3.11 14.04 -8.29
N THR A 74 -3.88 14.96 -7.71
CA THR A 74 -5.34 14.97 -7.85
C THR A 74 -5.74 15.22 -9.31
N LYS A 75 -5.12 16.21 -9.97
CA LYS A 75 -5.34 16.50 -11.40
C LYS A 75 -4.91 15.33 -12.28
N GLU A 76 -3.80 14.67 -11.97
CA GLU A 76 -3.33 13.48 -12.68
C GLU A 76 -4.39 12.38 -12.64
N PHE A 77 -4.94 12.10 -11.45
CA PHE A 77 -6.00 11.12 -11.28
C PHE A 77 -7.29 11.52 -12.00
N ASP A 78 -7.69 12.80 -11.92
CA ASP A 78 -8.87 13.29 -12.63
C ASP A 78 -8.74 13.14 -14.15
N ARG A 79 -7.55 13.40 -14.72
CA ARG A 79 -7.26 13.14 -16.13
C ARG A 79 -7.36 11.65 -16.47
N LEU A 80 -6.88 10.77 -15.59
CA LEU A 80 -6.94 9.32 -15.76
C LEU A 80 -8.39 8.81 -15.83
N ILE A 81 -9.25 9.29 -14.93
CA ILE A 81 -10.64 8.80 -14.83
C ILE A 81 -11.62 9.53 -15.72
N SER A 82 -11.28 10.72 -16.24
CA SER A 82 -12.14 11.51 -17.13
C SER A 82 -12.76 10.70 -18.30
N PRO A 83 -12.01 9.90 -19.08
CA PRO A 83 -12.61 9.11 -20.16
C PRO A 83 -13.47 7.94 -19.67
N LEU A 84 -13.39 7.59 -18.39
CA LEU A 84 -14.03 6.45 -17.74
C LEU A 84 -15.27 6.86 -16.93
N ARG A 85 -15.59 8.16 -16.87
CA ARG A 85 -16.79 8.67 -16.23
C ARG A 85 -17.97 8.64 -17.20
N ARG A 86 -18.94 7.78 -16.92
CA ARG A 86 -20.21 7.67 -17.67
C ARG A 86 -21.33 7.30 -16.72
N ASN A 87 -22.52 7.84 -16.98
CA ASN A 87 -23.75 7.51 -16.25
C ASN A 87 -24.49 6.33 -16.91
N GLU A 88 -23.73 5.33 -17.36
CA GLU A 88 -24.25 4.11 -18.00
C GLU A 88 -24.08 2.91 -17.06
N GLU A 89 -25.00 1.96 -17.11
CA GLU A 89 -24.82 0.67 -16.43
C GLU A 89 -23.68 -0.11 -17.11
N GLY A 90 -22.74 -0.64 -16.32
CA GLY A 90 -21.65 -1.49 -16.85
C GLY A 90 -20.24 -1.14 -16.42
N GLY A 91 -19.99 -0.97 -15.13
CA GLY A 91 -18.61 -0.84 -14.60
C GLY A 91 -17.97 0.55 -14.75
N TRP A 92 -18.67 1.52 -15.35
CA TRP A 92 -18.25 2.91 -15.46
C TRP A 92 -18.23 3.64 -14.12
N ILE A 93 -17.50 4.75 -14.06
CA ILE A 93 -17.39 5.58 -12.87
C ILE A 93 -18.55 6.58 -12.88
N THR A 94 -19.53 6.39 -12.00
CA THR A 94 -20.61 7.36 -11.78
C THR A 94 -20.18 8.40 -10.76
N ASP A 95 -20.76 9.61 -10.84
CA ASP A 95 -20.44 10.68 -9.90
C ASP A 95 -20.77 10.28 -8.45
N ALA A 96 -21.86 9.55 -8.24
CA ALA A 96 -22.24 9.04 -6.92
C ALA A 96 -21.17 8.10 -6.33
N MET A 97 -20.61 7.17 -7.14
CA MET A 97 -19.54 6.27 -6.71
C MET A 97 -18.23 7.03 -6.44
N ALA A 98 -17.88 8.00 -7.30
CA ALA A 98 -16.71 8.84 -7.11
C ALA A 98 -16.79 9.62 -5.78
N HIS A 99 -17.96 10.19 -5.46
CA HIS A 99 -18.19 10.90 -4.20
C HIS A 99 -18.14 9.95 -3.00
N ALA A 100 -18.82 8.81 -3.06
CA ALA A 100 -18.85 7.82 -1.97
C ALA A 100 -17.46 7.22 -1.65
N SER A 101 -16.54 7.23 -2.61
CA SER A 101 -15.20 6.67 -2.49
C SER A 101 -14.10 7.73 -2.44
N ALA A 102 -14.44 9.01 -2.33
CA ALA A 102 -13.50 10.13 -2.34
C ALA A 102 -12.41 9.99 -1.25
N ALA A 103 -12.77 9.60 -0.03
CA ALA A 103 -11.81 9.42 1.05
C ALA A 103 -10.77 8.31 0.75
N LYS A 104 -11.20 7.21 0.13
CA LYS A 104 -10.29 6.13 -0.29
C LYS A 104 -9.41 6.55 -1.45
N THR A 105 -9.98 7.28 -2.40
CA THR A 105 -9.24 7.88 -3.51
C THR A 105 -8.13 8.78 -2.97
N LYS A 106 -8.45 9.75 -2.10
CA LYS A 106 -7.46 10.65 -1.46
C LYS A 106 -6.34 9.87 -0.78
N ARG A 107 -6.69 8.82 -0.01
CA ARG A 107 -5.70 7.95 0.65
C ARG A 107 -4.78 7.25 -0.35
N ASN A 108 -5.31 6.72 -1.45
CA ASN A 108 -4.49 6.07 -2.48
C ASN A 108 -3.56 7.08 -3.16
N LEU A 109 -4.04 8.29 -3.46
CA LEU A 109 -3.20 9.34 -4.04
C LEU A 109 -2.08 9.75 -3.08
N ARG A 110 -2.36 9.86 -1.77
CA ARG A 110 -1.33 10.15 -0.77
C ARG A 110 -0.29 9.02 -0.68
N ILE A 111 -0.72 7.76 -0.78
CA ILE A 111 0.19 6.61 -0.85
C ILE A 111 1.08 6.70 -2.10
N THR A 112 0.52 7.02 -3.27
CA THR A 112 1.29 7.19 -4.51
C THR A 112 2.41 8.22 -4.32
N GLU A 113 2.11 9.37 -3.72
CA GLU A 113 3.10 10.41 -3.44
C GLU A 113 4.24 9.91 -2.55
N LEU A 114 3.89 9.24 -1.45
CA LEU A 114 4.86 8.70 -0.50
C LEU A 114 5.75 7.63 -1.13
N LEU A 115 5.17 6.78 -2.00
CA LEU A 115 5.93 5.78 -2.76
C LEU A 115 6.92 6.44 -3.72
N ARG A 116 6.48 7.46 -4.46
CA ARG A 116 7.34 8.23 -5.36
C ARG A 116 8.45 8.97 -4.60
N GLU A 117 8.16 9.51 -3.40
CA GLU A 117 9.13 10.26 -2.60
C GLU A 117 10.18 9.36 -1.92
N LYS A 118 9.79 8.19 -1.39
CA LYS A 118 10.65 7.37 -0.52
C LYS A 118 11.20 6.11 -1.20
N SER A 119 10.63 5.72 -2.34
CA SER A 119 10.85 4.42 -2.95
C SER A 119 11.03 4.46 -4.48
N CYS A 120 11.30 5.63 -5.08
CA CYS A 120 11.57 5.70 -6.53
C CYS A 120 12.84 4.95 -6.96
N ASP A 121 13.84 4.82 -6.08
CA ASP A 121 15.15 4.24 -6.38
C ASP A 121 15.35 2.84 -5.79
N CYS A 122 14.29 2.14 -5.38
CA CYS A 122 14.42 0.79 -4.82
C CYS A 122 14.33 -0.31 -5.89
N ASP A 123 14.86 -1.49 -5.59
CA ASP A 123 14.82 -2.65 -6.50
C ASP A 123 13.41 -3.30 -6.61
N LEU A 124 12.63 -3.24 -5.52
CA LEU A 124 11.30 -3.85 -5.43
C LEU A 124 10.46 -3.15 -4.36
N ILE A 125 9.22 -2.82 -4.70
CA ILE A 125 8.19 -2.37 -3.75
C ILE A 125 7.24 -3.53 -3.46
N VAL A 126 7.05 -3.86 -2.18
CA VAL A 126 6.00 -4.78 -1.75
C VAL A 126 4.93 -3.96 -1.03
N LEU A 127 3.71 -3.95 -1.56
CA LEU A 127 2.60 -3.17 -1.04
C LEU A 127 1.38 -4.06 -0.81
N THR A 128 0.65 -3.84 0.28
CA THR A 128 -0.64 -4.50 0.45
C THR A 128 -1.63 -4.00 -0.61
N LEU A 129 -2.21 -4.92 -1.38
CA LEU A 129 -3.23 -4.63 -2.38
C LEU A 129 -4.43 -3.92 -1.70
N PRO A 130 -4.81 -2.70 -2.12
CA PRO A 130 -6.01 -2.06 -1.62
C PRO A 130 -7.22 -2.85 -2.12
N VAL A 131 -8.15 -3.21 -1.25
CA VAL A 131 -9.34 -3.98 -1.65
C VAL A 131 -10.61 -3.21 -1.29
N PRO A 132 -11.42 -2.80 -2.28
CA PRO A 132 -12.73 -2.23 -2.01
C PRO A 132 -13.70 -3.31 -1.52
N ARG A 133 -14.70 -2.91 -0.72
CA ARG A 133 -15.82 -3.81 -0.40
C ARG A 133 -16.65 -4.02 -1.66
N ARG A 134 -17.11 -5.25 -1.89
CA ARG A 134 -17.96 -5.59 -3.04
C ARG A 134 -19.19 -4.69 -3.09
N GLY A 135 -19.56 -4.24 -4.29
CA GLY A 135 -20.73 -3.41 -4.53
C GLY A 135 -20.57 -1.91 -4.24
N LEU A 136 -19.49 -1.47 -3.59
CA LEU A 136 -19.26 -0.04 -3.31
C LEU A 136 -18.46 0.69 -4.39
N VAL A 137 -17.69 -0.04 -5.19
CA VAL A 137 -16.75 0.52 -6.17
C VAL A 137 -16.87 -0.27 -7.46
N CYS A 138 -16.99 0.42 -8.59
CA CYS A 138 -16.97 -0.22 -9.90
C CYS A 138 -15.57 -0.72 -10.26
N SER A 139 -15.49 -1.71 -11.15
CA SER A 139 -14.22 -2.28 -11.61
C SER A 139 -13.27 -1.22 -12.15
N THR A 140 -13.79 -0.25 -12.90
CA THR A 140 -12.98 0.79 -13.54
C THR A 140 -12.35 1.74 -12.53
N LEU A 141 -13.10 2.16 -11.50
CA LEU A 141 -12.54 2.98 -10.44
C LEU A 141 -11.49 2.22 -9.62
N TYR A 142 -11.76 0.95 -9.33
CA TYR A 142 -10.80 0.10 -8.64
C TYR A 142 -9.49 -0.05 -9.44
N LEU A 143 -9.57 -0.36 -10.73
CA LEU A 143 -8.39 -0.46 -11.60
C LEU A 143 -7.68 0.89 -11.74
N SER A 144 -8.41 2.00 -11.77
CA SER A 144 -7.81 3.35 -11.78
C SER A 144 -7.00 3.62 -10.52
N TRP A 145 -7.43 3.11 -9.35
CA TRP A 145 -6.62 3.20 -8.13
C TRP A 145 -5.35 2.36 -8.21
N ILE A 146 -5.42 1.16 -8.76
CA ILE A 146 -4.24 0.32 -8.94
C ILE A 146 -3.25 0.98 -9.89
N GLU A 147 -3.74 1.48 -11.03
CA GLU A 147 -2.95 2.19 -12.04
C GLU A 147 -2.19 3.37 -11.44
N ILE A 148 -2.88 4.29 -10.72
CA ILE A 148 -2.21 5.46 -10.13
C ILE A 148 -1.26 5.07 -8.99
N LEU A 149 -1.53 3.98 -8.26
CA LEU A 149 -0.66 3.49 -7.20
C LEU A 149 0.64 2.90 -7.70
N THR A 150 0.66 2.33 -8.91
CA THR A 150 1.84 1.65 -9.48
C THR A 150 2.54 2.44 -10.58
N ARG A 151 2.01 3.61 -10.94
CA ARG A 151 2.54 4.43 -12.04
C ARG A 151 3.85 5.11 -11.67
N ASP A 152 4.82 5.00 -12.60
CA ASP A 152 6.16 5.58 -12.49
C ASP A 152 6.91 5.09 -11.23
N LEU A 153 6.67 3.84 -10.85
CA LEU A 153 7.36 3.18 -9.75
C LEU A 153 8.27 2.05 -10.27
N PRO A 154 9.30 1.67 -9.50
CA PRO A 154 10.01 0.41 -9.70
C PRO A 154 9.07 -0.80 -9.70
N PRO A 155 9.57 -2.01 -10.03
CA PRO A 155 8.79 -3.24 -9.94
C PRO A 155 8.01 -3.29 -8.61
N THR A 156 6.68 -3.33 -8.70
CA THR A 156 5.78 -3.26 -7.55
C THR A 156 4.94 -4.53 -7.46
N LEU A 157 5.07 -5.23 -6.34
CA LEU A 157 4.32 -6.43 -6.01
C LEU A 157 3.16 -6.08 -5.06
N LEU A 158 1.94 -6.17 -5.57
CA LEU A 158 0.72 -6.00 -4.78
C LEU A 158 0.30 -7.34 -4.18
N ILE A 159 0.31 -7.43 -2.84
CA ILE A 159 0.00 -8.67 -2.12
C ILE A 159 -1.32 -8.56 -1.38
N ARG A 160 -2.12 -9.62 -1.45
CA ARG A 160 -3.30 -9.81 -0.61
C ARG A 160 -3.27 -11.21 -0.01
N GLY A 161 -3.26 -11.29 1.32
CA GLY A 161 -3.45 -12.55 2.02
C GLY A 161 -4.92 -13.01 2.01
N ASN A 162 -5.12 -14.27 2.37
CA ASN A 162 -6.45 -14.86 2.57
C ASN A 162 -6.93 -14.77 4.03
N GLN A 163 -6.31 -13.89 4.84
CA GLN A 163 -6.62 -13.67 6.27
C GLN A 163 -6.38 -14.91 7.15
N THR A 164 -5.58 -15.87 6.67
CA THR A 164 -5.03 -16.96 7.48
C THR A 164 -3.61 -16.59 7.89
N ASP A 165 -3.27 -16.77 9.17
CA ASP A 165 -1.96 -16.43 9.69
C ASP A 165 -0.88 -17.30 9.04
N VAL A 166 0.10 -16.64 8.42
CA VAL A 166 1.29 -17.28 7.84
C VAL A 166 2.47 -17.17 8.80
N LEU A 167 2.53 -16.08 9.55
CA LEU A 167 3.50 -15.88 10.63
C LEU A 167 2.89 -16.35 11.96
N THR A 168 3.18 -17.60 12.34
CA THR A 168 2.71 -18.22 13.58
C THR A 168 3.88 -18.48 14.54
N PHE A 169 3.62 -18.42 15.84
CA PHE A 169 4.60 -18.78 16.86
C PHE A 169 4.58 -20.29 17.07
N TYR A 170 5.76 -20.91 17.14
CA TYR A 170 5.89 -22.21 17.77
C TYR A 170 5.76 -21.98 19.28
N SER A 171 4.65 -22.46 19.86
CA SER A 171 4.47 -22.59 21.31
C SER A 171 5.30 -23.72 21.87
#